data_AF-A0A426U5T9-F1
#
_entry.id   AF-A0A426U5T9-F1
#
_cell.length_a   1.000
_cell.length_b   1.000
_cell.length_c   1.000
_cell.angle_alpha   90.00
_cell.angle_beta   90.00
_cell.angle_gamma   90.00
#
_symmetry.space_group_name_H-M   'P 1'
#
loop_
_entity.id
_entity.type
_entity.pdbx_description
1 polymer ?
#
loop_
_entity_poly.entity_id
_entity_poly.type
_entity_poly.pdbx_seq_one_letter_code
_entity_poly.pdbx_strand_id
1 'polypeptide(L)'
;MSVGKRAALTTLDALCCDEQAALLALAHTGGMTTGQLQTICWRERSRRTAQQGLSRMEHKGLIVQHHRSVHSQDRTYRLPSLWELVRRGAGLVRKHPLSPENSASLAGRTLERAERLGAVVVALVSQTPELAGLCVTLHPSIHPDQPRHGNSDALLFLHRWLTSLEATDQPSTTPWLPTMDFDSYRGRALLIELDDGLSASGLRCQAERYARPRVWRNSTLGEEPLPLWVLSDPQRRNVIARNFGSLWGERWLSVAIPEIQLPQWTLWEGAKIVRTSSLGAVLDVC
;
A
#
# COMPACT_ATOMS: atom_id res chain seq x y z
N MET A 1 15.65 23.60 -53.17
CA MET A 1 15.15 24.26 -51.94
C MET A 1 14.28 23.28 -51.19
N SER A 2 14.69 22.92 -49.98
CA SER A 2 14.19 21.80 -49.18
C SER A 2 12.81 22.07 -48.58
N VAL A 3 11.90 21.12 -48.75
CA VAL A 3 10.65 21.04 -47.98
C VAL A 3 10.99 20.45 -46.61
N GLY A 4 11.25 21.32 -45.64
CA GLY A 4 11.39 20.95 -44.23
C GLY A 4 10.05 20.52 -43.65
N LYS A 5 9.72 19.22 -43.73
CA LYS A 5 8.63 18.63 -42.94
C LYS A 5 9.06 18.60 -41.47
N ARG A 6 8.46 19.50 -40.68
CA ARG A 6 8.48 19.46 -39.20
C ARG A 6 8.09 18.05 -38.73
N ALA A 7 9.04 17.32 -38.13
CA ALA A 7 8.71 16.19 -37.28
C ALA A 7 8.01 16.75 -36.03
N ALA A 8 6.68 16.64 -35.97
CA ALA A 8 5.94 16.95 -34.75
C ALA A 8 6.45 16.04 -33.63
N LEU A 9 7.09 16.61 -32.61
CA LEU A 9 7.39 15.95 -31.35
C LEU A 9 6.06 15.51 -30.73
N THR A 10 5.73 14.23 -30.88
CA THR A 10 4.56 13.63 -30.26
C THR A 10 4.93 13.33 -28.82
N THR A 11 4.59 14.24 -27.89
CA THR A 11 4.69 13.96 -26.44
C THR A 11 3.56 13.02 -26.02
N LEU A 12 3.73 12.31 -24.90
CA LEU A 12 2.69 11.43 -24.35
C LEU A 12 1.38 12.21 -24.09
N ASP A 13 1.51 13.47 -23.62
CA ASP A 13 0.39 14.37 -23.34
C ASP A 13 -0.44 14.75 -24.57
N ALA A 14 0.09 14.55 -25.78
CA ALA A 14 -0.64 14.78 -27.04
C ALA A 14 -1.58 13.61 -27.41
N LEU A 15 -1.64 12.56 -26.59
CA LEU A 15 -2.53 11.42 -26.73
C LEU A 15 -3.73 11.56 -25.78
N CYS A 16 -4.89 11.03 -26.16
CA CYS A 16 -6.02 10.97 -25.23
C CYS A 16 -5.75 9.94 -24.12
N CYS A 17 -6.46 10.04 -23.00
CA CYS A 17 -6.25 9.17 -21.83
C CYS A 17 -6.28 7.67 -22.17
N ASP A 18 -7.20 7.24 -23.03
CA ASP A 18 -7.30 5.83 -23.44
C ASP A 18 -6.07 5.37 -24.25
N GLU A 19 -5.55 6.24 -25.13
CA GLU A 19 -4.34 5.97 -25.93
C GLU A 19 -3.09 5.90 -25.02
N GLN A 20 -3.01 6.75 -23.99
CA GLN A 20 -1.94 6.69 -22.99
C GLN A 20 -2.01 5.41 -22.15
N ALA A 21 -3.21 5.04 -21.69
CA ALA A 21 -3.45 3.80 -20.95
C ALA A 21 -3.07 2.57 -21.79
N ALA A 22 -3.40 2.56 -23.08
CA ALA A 22 -3.05 1.49 -24.00
C ALA A 22 -1.54 1.34 -24.18
N LEU A 23 -0.80 2.45 -24.30
CA LEU A 23 0.67 2.41 -24.36
C LEU A 23 1.27 1.84 -23.07
N LEU A 24 0.74 2.23 -21.91
CA LEU A 24 1.19 1.72 -20.61
C LEU A 24 0.90 0.22 -20.48
N ALA A 25 -0.31 -0.22 -20.84
CA ALA A 25 -0.69 -1.64 -20.81
C ALA A 25 0.24 -2.48 -21.70
N LEU A 26 0.51 -2.03 -22.92
CA LEU A 26 1.43 -2.71 -23.83
C LEU A 26 2.87 -2.72 -23.31
N ALA A 27 3.31 -1.69 -22.57
CA ALA A 27 4.63 -1.66 -21.97
C ALA A 27 4.78 -2.73 -20.88
N HIS A 28 3.72 -2.99 -20.12
CA HIS A 28 3.72 -3.99 -19.05
C HIS A 28 3.59 -5.42 -19.58
N THR A 29 2.84 -5.65 -20.66
CA THR A 29 2.54 -7.02 -21.12
C THR A 29 3.36 -7.47 -22.32
N GLY A 30 4.07 -6.56 -23.00
CA GLY A 30 4.80 -6.86 -24.24
C GLY A 30 3.91 -7.02 -25.49
N GLY A 31 2.61 -7.20 -25.32
CA GLY A 31 1.64 -7.20 -26.40
C GLY A 31 0.23 -7.59 -25.95
N MET A 32 -0.81 -7.08 -26.64
CA MET A 32 -2.22 -7.38 -26.31
C MET A 32 -3.10 -7.41 -27.56
N THR A 33 -4.19 -8.17 -27.50
CA THR A 33 -5.22 -8.16 -28.56
C THR A 33 -6.13 -6.93 -28.43
N THR A 34 -6.81 -6.54 -29.53
CA THR A 34 -7.80 -5.43 -29.50
C THR A 34 -8.87 -5.65 -28.42
N GLY A 35 -9.33 -6.89 -28.22
CA GLY A 35 -10.36 -7.20 -27.22
C GLY A 35 -9.87 -6.97 -25.79
N GLN A 36 -8.65 -7.41 -25.47
CA GLN A 36 -8.06 -7.18 -24.15
C GLN A 36 -7.81 -5.68 -23.90
N LEU A 37 -7.29 -4.96 -24.89
CA LEU A 37 -7.08 -3.52 -24.81
C LEU A 37 -8.40 -2.77 -24.65
N GLN A 38 -9.46 -3.18 -25.35
CA GLN A 38 -10.78 -2.59 -25.19
C GLN A 38 -11.28 -2.72 -23.75
N THR A 39 -11.24 -3.94 -23.18
CA THR A 39 -11.70 -4.20 -21.81
C THR A 39 -10.97 -3.35 -20.77
N ILE A 40 -9.68 -3.11 -20.97
CA ILE A 40 -8.84 -2.41 -19.99
C ILE A 40 -8.88 -0.89 -20.19
N CYS A 41 -8.66 -0.42 -21.42
CA CYS A 41 -8.40 0.99 -21.72
C CYS A 41 -9.63 1.72 -22.27
N TRP A 42 -10.65 0.98 -22.70
CA TRP A 42 -11.87 1.51 -23.33
C TRP A 42 -13.12 0.84 -22.73
N ARG A 43 -13.18 0.72 -21.40
CA ARG A 43 -14.09 -0.18 -20.65
C ARG A 43 -15.59 -0.01 -20.90
N GLU A 44 -16.01 1.10 -21.51
CA GLU A 44 -17.41 1.40 -21.87
C GLU A 44 -17.58 1.76 -23.35
N ARG A 45 -16.52 1.65 -24.16
CA ARG A 45 -16.57 2.02 -25.58
C ARG A 45 -16.65 0.80 -26.47
N SER A 46 -17.23 1.01 -27.65
CA SER A 46 -17.35 -0.03 -28.66
C SER A 46 -15.98 -0.52 -29.12
N ARG A 47 -15.91 -1.79 -29.55
CA ARG A 47 -14.71 -2.36 -30.18
C ARG A 47 -14.24 -1.56 -31.39
N ARG A 48 -15.17 -0.93 -32.14
CA ARG A 48 -14.85 -0.03 -33.25
C ARG A 48 -14.07 1.20 -32.79
N THR A 49 -14.46 1.80 -31.66
CA THR A 49 -13.79 2.95 -31.07
C THR A 49 -12.37 2.60 -30.62
N ALA A 50 -12.20 1.45 -29.95
CA ALA A 50 -10.88 0.94 -29.56
C ALA A 50 -9.99 0.70 -30.79
N GLN A 51 -10.52 0.04 -31.83
CA GLN A 51 -9.79 -0.20 -33.08
C GLN A 51 -9.36 1.11 -33.76
N GLN A 52 -10.22 2.13 -33.79
CA GLN A 52 -9.85 3.45 -34.32
C GLN A 52 -8.73 4.11 -33.52
N GLY A 53 -8.74 3.99 -32.18
CA GLY A 53 -7.64 4.45 -31.33
C GLY A 53 -6.33 3.77 -31.66
N LEU A 54 -6.34 2.45 -31.77
CA LEU A 54 -5.15 1.66 -32.11
C LEU A 54 -4.63 1.99 -33.51
N SER A 55 -5.49 2.13 -34.52
CA SER A 55 -5.09 2.56 -35.86
C SER A 55 -4.47 3.97 -35.88
N ARG A 56 -4.95 4.90 -35.05
CA ARG A 56 -4.29 6.22 -34.90
C ARG A 56 -2.91 6.10 -34.28
N MET A 57 -2.76 5.27 -33.24
CA MET A 57 -1.47 5.03 -32.59
C MET A 57 -0.47 4.35 -33.54
N GLU A 58 -0.93 3.42 -34.36
CA GLU A 58 -0.13 2.77 -35.40
C GLU A 58 0.28 3.77 -36.48
N HIS A 59 -0.63 4.63 -36.96
CA HIS A 59 -0.31 5.69 -37.91
C HIS A 59 0.71 6.70 -37.36
N LYS A 60 0.66 6.97 -36.04
CA LYS A 60 1.68 7.77 -35.33
C LYS A 60 3.02 7.03 -35.15
N GLY A 61 3.09 5.75 -35.52
CA GLY A 61 4.27 4.89 -35.37
C GLY A 61 4.62 4.61 -33.90
N LEU A 62 3.62 4.42 -33.04
CA LEU A 62 3.80 4.14 -31.61
C LEU A 62 3.62 2.66 -31.27
N ILE A 63 2.77 1.98 -32.02
CA ILE A 63 2.49 0.55 -31.92
C ILE A 63 2.48 -0.07 -33.31
N VAL A 64 2.48 -1.39 -33.39
CA VAL A 64 2.36 -2.14 -34.63
C VAL A 64 1.41 -3.33 -34.44
N GLN A 65 0.63 -3.65 -35.48
CA GLN A 65 -0.22 -4.84 -35.51
C GLN A 65 0.51 -6.05 -36.09
N HIS A 66 0.55 -7.14 -35.34
CA HIS A 66 1.00 -8.44 -35.81
C HIS A 66 -0.20 -9.36 -36.08
N HIS A 67 -0.35 -9.75 -37.34
CA HIS A 67 -1.29 -10.80 -37.71
C HIS A 67 -0.67 -12.17 -37.44
N ARG A 68 -1.44 -13.04 -36.78
CA ARG A 68 -0.99 -14.38 -36.42
C ARG A 68 -1.98 -15.41 -36.93
N SER A 69 -1.46 -16.56 -37.33
CA SER A 69 -2.26 -17.70 -37.78
C SER A 69 -1.60 -18.98 -37.31
N VAL A 70 -2.42 -19.98 -37.01
CA VAL A 70 -1.98 -21.33 -36.68
C VAL A 70 -2.47 -22.27 -37.77
N HIS A 71 -1.57 -23.08 -38.29
CA HIS A 71 -1.92 -24.15 -39.22
C HIS A 71 -2.12 -25.44 -38.41
N SER A 72 -3.25 -26.11 -38.60
CA SER A 72 -3.54 -27.39 -37.95
C SER A 72 -4.22 -28.32 -38.95
N GLN A 73 -3.66 -29.50 -39.12
CA GLN A 73 -4.03 -30.47 -40.17
C GLN A 73 -3.95 -29.79 -41.55
N ASP A 74 -5.09 -29.53 -42.20
CA ASP A 74 -5.19 -28.87 -43.52
C ASP A 74 -5.88 -27.48 -43.46
N ARG A 75 -6.03 -26.89 -42.27
CA ARG A 75 -6.73 -25.60 -42.10
C ARG A 75 -5.85 -24.56 -41.40
N THR A 76 -5.90 -23.34 -41.93
CA THR A 76 -5.27 -22.16 -41.32
C THR A 76 -6.29 -21.38 -40.51
N TYR A 77 -6.11 -21.34 -39.20
CA TYR A 77 -6.91 -20.55 -38.28
C TYR A 77 -6.27 -19.19 -38.06
N ARG A 78 -7.00 -18.10 -38.34
CA ARG A 78 -6.55 -16.75 -38.01
C ARG A 78 -6.73 -16.51 -36.51
N LEU A 79 -5.65 -16.18 -35.84
CA LEU A 79 -5.69 -15.74 -34.45
C LEU A 79 -6.06 -14.26 -34.36
N PRO A 80 -6.57 -13.79 -33.21
CA PRO A 80 -6.68 -12.37 -32.94
C PRO A 80 -5.32 -11.68 -33.14
N SER A 81 -5.33 -10.56 -33.86
CA SER A 81 -4.11 -9.79 -34.05
C SER A 81 -3.61 -9.24 -32.72
N LEU A 82 -2.29 -9.21 -32.58
CA LEU A 82 -1.60 -8.66 -31.43
C LEU A 82 -1.10 -7.26 -31.76
N TRP A 83 -1.25 -6.35 -30.81
CA TRP A 83 -0.61 -5.04 -30.85
C TRP A 83 0.61 -5.09 -29.95
N GLU A 84 1.73 -4.54 -30.42
CA GLU A 84 2.96 -4.41 -29.64
C GLU A 84 3.49 -2.98 -29.74
N LEU A 85 4.26 -2.57 -28.72
CA LEU A 85 4.96 -1.29 -28.74
C LEU A 85 6.12 -1.33 -29.73
N VAL A 86 6.26 -0.27 -30.52
CA VAL A 86 7.52 -0.02 -31.23
C VAL A 86 8.45 0.85 -30.39
N ARG A 87 9.73 0.91 -30.77
CA ARG A 87 10.77 1.67 -30.05
C ARG A 87 10.37 3.12 -29.76
N ARG A 88 9.66 3.79 -30.68
CA ARG A 88 9.15 5.15 -30.49
C ARG A 88 8.10 5.23 -29.39
N GLY A 89 7.11 4.33 -29.40
CA GLY A 89 6.09 4.24 -28.34
C GLY A 89 6.70 3.94 -26.98
N ALA A 90 7.63 2.97 -26.92
CA ALA A 90 8.37 2.65 -25.70
C ALA A 90 9.14 3.87 -25.16
N GLY A 91 9.76 4.65 -26.04
CA GLY A 91 10.46 5.90 -25.68
C GLY A 91 9.55 6.96 -25.04
N LEU A 92 8.27 7.04 -25.44
CA LEU A 92 7.30 7.95 -24.82
C LEU A 92 6.88 7.50 -23.43
N VAL A 93 6.69 6.19 -23.24
CA VAL A 93 6.24 5.63 -21.97
C VAL A 93 7.35 5.64 -20.91
N ARG A 94 8.62 5.57 -21.31
CA ARG A 94 9.76 5.40 -20.40
C ARG A 94 9.76 6.33 -19.19
N LYS A 95 9.51 7.63 -19.43
CA LYS A 95 9.53 8.68 -18.41
C LYS A 95 8.21 8.80 -17.62
N HIS A 96 7.18 8.04 -17.98
CA HIS A 96 5.89 8.07 -17.31
C HIS A 96 6.00 7.40 -15.93
N PRO A 97 5.40 7.94 -14.85
CA PRO A 97 5.49 7.36 -13.50
C PRO A 97 5.03 5.89 -13.41
N LEU A 98 4.08 5.50 -14.26
CA LEU A 98 3.54 4.14 -14.35
C LEU A 98 4.21 3.25 -15.41
N SER A 99 5.34 3.67 -15.99
CA SER A 99 6.11 2.81 -16.92
C SER A 99 6.60 1.56 -16.20
N PRO A 100 6.88 0.42 -16.87
CA PRO A 100 7.40 -0.77 -16.19
C PRO A 100 8.70 -0.51 -15.41
N GLU A 101 9.60 0.32 -15.95
CA GLU A 101 10.86 0.72 -15.31
C GLU A 101 10.60 1.49 -13.99
N ASN A 102 9.65 2.42 -13.99
CA ASN A 102 9.28 3.21 -12.80
C ASN A 102 8.32 2.44 -11.86
N SER A 103 7.46 1.60 -12.42
CA SER A 103 6.55 0.72 -11.71
C SER A 103 7.29 -0.38 -11.00
N ALA A 104 8.42 -0.88 -11.52
CA ALA A 104 9.26 -1.80 -10.75
C ALA A 104 9.78 -1.15 -9.46
N SER A 105 10.06 0.16 -9.48
CA SER A 105 10.45 0.91 -8.27
C SER A 105 9.25 1.23 -7.35
N LEU A 106 8.06 1.49 -7.90
CA LEU A 106 6.84 1.73 -7.13
C LEU A 106 6.26 0.44 -6.56
N ALA A 107 6.20 -0.63 -7.35
CA ALA A 107 5.87 -1.99 -6.94
C ALA A 107 6.93 -2.51 -5.97
N GLY A 108 8.22 -2.24 -6.19
CA GLY A 108 9.28 -2.54 -5.23
C GLY A 108 9.03 -1.87 -3.89
N ARG A 109 8.76 -0.57 -3.86
CA ARG A 109 8.37 0.15 -2.63
C ARG A 109 7.07 -0.35 -2.01
N THR A 110 6.09 -0.71 -2.84
CA THR A 110 4.80 -1.25 -2.37
C THR A 110 4.97 -2.64 -1.77
N LEU A 111 5.79 -3.49 -2.39
CA LEU A 111 6.14 -4.82 -1.90
C LEU A 111 6.97 -4.71 -0.62
N GLU A 112 7.94 -3.80 -0.57
CA GLU A 112 8.72 -3.52 0.64
C GLU A 112 7.83 -3.01 1.78
N ARG A 113 6.88 -2.11 1.51
CA ARG A 113 5.88 -1.67 2.49
C ARG A 113 5.01 -2.84 2.96
N ALA A 114 4.51 -3.65 2.03
CA ALA A 114 3.69 -4.82 2.34
C ALA A 114 4.47 -5.87 3.14
N GLU A 115 5.75 -6.08 2.83
CA GLU A 115 6.65 -6.99 3.55
C GLU A 115 6.88 -6.50 4.96
N ARG A 116 7.20 -5.22 5.15
CA ARG A 116 7.39 -4.62 6.48
C ARG A 116 6.11 -4.69 7.31
N LEU A 117 4.96 -4.34 6.73
CA LEU A 117 3.67 -4.46 7.41
C LEU A 117 3.34 -5.92 7.74
N GLY A 118 3.63 -6.85 6.83
CA GLY A 118 3.50 -8.28 7.06
C GLY A 118 4.37 -8.76 8.21
N ALA A 119 5.62 -8.29 8.29
CA ALA A 119 6.52 -8.60 9.40
C ALA A 119 6.00 -8.08 10.74
N VAL A 120 5.40 -6.89 10.77
CA VAL A 120 4.72 -6.33 11.95
C VAL A 120 3.56 -7.23 12.36
N VAL A 121 2.67 -7.57 11.43
CA VAL A 121 1.52 -8.44 11.70
C VAL A 121 1.96 -9.79 12.24
N VAL A 122 2.96 -10.42 11.61
CA VAL A 122 3.52 -11.71 12.06
C VAL A 122 4.10 -11.58 13.47
N ALA A 123 4.86 -10.51 13.76
CA ALA A 123 5.44 -10.28 15.08
C ALA A 123 4.36 -10.04 16.16
N LEU A 124 3.31 -9.27 15.84
CA LEU A 124 2.18 -9.05 16.75
C LEU A 124 1.48 -10.37 17.08
N VAL A 125 1.25 -11.22 16.08
CA VAL A 125 0.62 -12.53 16.27
C VAL A 125 1.52 -13.48 17.05
N SER A 126 2.82 -13.53 16.76
CA SER A 126 3.74 -14.47 17.40
C SER A 126 4.11 -14.08 18.83
N GLN A 127 4.11 -12.78 19.15
CA GLN A 127 4.52 -12.25 20.46
C GLN A 127 3.34 -11.87 21.38
N THR A 128 2.11 -12.13 20.94
CA THR A 128 0.89 -11.89 21.73
C THR A 128 0.11 -13.21 21.89
N PRO A 129 0.49 -14.08 22.83
CA PRO A 129 -0.12 -15.41 22.97
C PRO A 129 -1.62 -15.38 23.31
N GLU A 130 -2.12 -14.27 23.86
CA GLU A 130 -3.53 -14.07 24.23
C GLU A 130 -4.35 -13.40 23.11
N LEU A 131 -3.84 -13.36 21.86
CA LEU A 131 -4.52 -12.69 20.76
C LEU A 131 -5.82 -13.42 20.38
N ALA A 132 -6.95 -12.80 20.67
CA ALA A 132 -8.29 -13.21 20.29
C ALA A 132 -8.63 -12.86 18.82
N GLY A 133 -8.00 -11.82 18.27
CA GLY A 133 -8.23 -11.38 16.90
C GLY A 133 -7.37 -10.19 16.46
N LEU A 134 -7.29 -9.98 15.15
CA LEU A 134 -6.59 -8.86 14.55
C LEU A 134 -7.36 -8.36 13.33
N CYS A 135 -7.66 -7.06 13.28
CA CYS A 135 -8.20 -6.41 12.11
C CYS A 135 -7.17 -5.43 11.53
N VAL A 136 -7.03 -5.40 10.21
CA VAL A 136 -6.08 -4.56 9.48
C VAL A 136 -6.84 -3.67 8.50
N THR A 137 -6.69 -2.36 8.65
CA THR A 137 -7.17 -1.36 7.69
C THR A 137 -5.97 -0.64 7.08
N LEU A 138 -5.87 -0.61 5.76
CA LEU A 138 -4.78 0.10 5.07
C LEU A 138 -5.15 1.55 4.81
N HIS A 139 -4.16 2.43 4.91
CA HIS A 139 -4.30 3.87 4.67
C HIS A 139 -5.46 4.55 5.43
N PRO A 140 -5.61 4.30 6.75
CA PRO A 140 -6.62 4.93 7.57
C PRO A 140 -6.35 6.44 7.66
N SER A 141 -7.40 7.24 7.82
CA SER A 141 -7.19 8.65 8.18
C SER A 141 -6.67 8.77 9.61
N ILE A 142 -5.67 9.64 9.80
CA ILE A 142 -5.06 9.94 11.11
C ILE A 142 -5.93 10.95 11.90
N HIS A 143 -6.97 11.53 11.28
CA HIS A 143 -7.87 12.43 11.96
C HIS A 143 -9.32 12.05 11.65
N PRO A 144 -10.09 11.52 12.63
CA PRO A 144 -11.42 10.97 12.36
C PRO A 144 -12.39 12.03 11.82
N ASP A 145 -12.30 13.27 12.33
CA ASP A 145 -13.15 14.37 11.87
C ASP A 145 -12.63 15.11 10.63
N GLN A 146 -11.40 14.81 10.19
CA GLN A 146 -10.75 15.51 9.08
C GLN A 146 -10.02 14.53 8.16
N PRO A 147 -10.76 13.77 7.33
CA PRO A 147 -10.19 12.71 6.50
C PRO A 147 -9.09 13.15 5.52
N ARG A 148 -9.05 14.45 5.21
CA ARG A 148 -8.07 15.07 4.30
C ARG A 148 -6.75 15.44 4.98
N HIS A 149 -6.65 15.35 6.30
CA HIS A 149 -5.49 15.78 7.08
C HIS A 149 -4.35 14.73 7.15
N GLY A 150 -4.38 13.72 6.30
CA GLY A 150 -3.31 12.73 6.16
C GLY A 150 -3.76 11.33 6.53
N ASN A 151 -3.00 10.35 6.03
CA ASN A 151 -3.23 8.94 6.24
C ASN A 151 -2.00 8.29 6.86
N SER A 152 -2.24 7.31 7.74
CA SER A 152 -1.21 6.40 8.23
C SER A 152 -0.94 5.33 7.17
N ASP A 153 0.08 4.48 7.35
CA ASP A 153 0.23 3.30 6.50
C ASP A 153 -0.85 2.24 6.78
N ALA A 154 -1.13 1.98 8.05
CA ALA A 154 -2.17 1.04 8.46
C ALA A 154 -2.75 1.36 9.85
N LEU A 155 -3.92 0.80 10.13
CA LEU A 155 -4.54 0.76 11.46
C LEU A 155 -4.75 -0.72 11.81
N LEU A 156 -4.15 -1.13 12.91
CA LEU A 156 -4.26 -2.49 13.44
C LEU A 156 -5.11 -2.46 14.70
N PHE A 157 -6.20 -3.21 14.71
CA PHE A 157 -6.99 -3.46 15.93
C PHE A 157 -6.63 -4.83 16.48
N LEU A 158 -5.96 -4.81 17.63
CA LEU A 158 -5.59 -6.00 18.38
C LEU A 158 -6.68 -6.32 19.37
N HIS A 159 -7.13 -7.57 19.33
CA HIS A 159 -8.10 -8.13 20.24
C HIS A 159 -7.37 -9.14 21.15
N ARG A 160 -7.35 -8.93 22.47
CA ARG A 160 -6.69 -9.82 23.45
C ARG A 160 -7.64 -10.30 24.56
N TRP A 161 -7.42 -11.52 25.02
CA TRP A 161 -8.03 -12.03 26.25
C TRP A 161 -7.26 -11.52 27.48
N LEU A 162 -7.97 -11.18 28.56
CA LEU A 162 -7.38 -10.66 29.81
C LEU A 162 -6.90 -11.78 30.76
N THR A 163 -7.34 -13.01 30.54
CA THR A 163 -6.91 -14.19 31.30
C THR A 163 -6.43 -15.26 30.32
N SER A 164 -5.25 -15.82 30.58
CA SER A 164 -4.81 -17.06 29.95
C SER A 164 -5.92 -18.10 30.10
N LEU A 165 -6.39 -18.66 28.98
CA LEU A 165 -7.34 -19.78 28.92
C LEU A 165 -6.66 -21.05 29.47
N GLU A 166 -6.26 -21.06 30.74
CA GLU A 166 -6.12 -22.28 31.50
C GLU A 166 -7.44 -22.50 32.27
N ALA A 167 -8.15 -23.56 31.89
CA ALA A 167 -9.37 -24.09 32.51
C ALA A 167 -10.71 -23.39 32.20
N THR A 168 -11.30 -23.75 31.05
CA THR A 168 -12.72 -24.17 31.06
C THR A 168 -12.88 -25.43 30.23
N ASP A 169 -12.92 -26.56 30.93
CA ASP A 169 -13.43 -27.86 30.48
C ASP A 169 -14.96 -27.80 30.23
N GLN A 170 -15.43 -26.83 29.44
CA GLN A 170 -16.82 -26.75 29.04
C GLN A 170 -16.96 -27.09 27.55
N PRO A 171 -17.43 -28.31 27.22
CA PRO A 171 -17.90 -28.58 25.88
C PRO A 171 -19.24 -27.88 25.69
N SER A 172 -19.43 -27.35 24.48
CA SER A 172 -20.66 -26.78 23.92
C SER A 172 -20.92 -25.28 24.17
N THR A 173 -20.68 -24.48 23.13
CA THR A 173 -21.75 -24.00 22.24
C THR A 173 -21.12 -23.20 21.09
N THR A 174 -21.11 -23.79 19.88
CA THR A 174 -20.66 -23.24 18.59
C THR A 174 -19.14 -22.96 18.43
N PRO A 175 -18.42 -23.68 17.54
CA PRO A 175 -16.95 -23.63 17.46
C PRO A 175 -16.33 -22.35 16.87
N TRP A 176 -17.13 -21.37 16.43
CA TRP A 176 -16.61 -20.16 15.75
C TRP A 176 -17.06 -18.83 16.35
N LEU A 177 -17.86 -18.81 17.41
CA LEU A 177 -18.13 -17.59 18.16
C LEU A 177 -18.59 -17.99 19.57
N PRO A 178 -17.69 -18.06 20.57
CA PRO A 178 -18.13 -18.09 21.95
C PRO A 178 -18.95 -16.82 22.21
N THR A 179 -20.01 -16.93 23.02
CA THR A 179 -20.65 -15.79 23.66
C THR A 179 -19.54 -14.93 24.26
N MET A 180 -19.21 -13.82 23.59
CA MET A 180 -18.12 -12.96 24.00
C MET A 180 -18.52 -12.27 25.28
N ASP A 181 -17.89 -12.68 26.39
CA ASP A 181 -17.86 -11.87 27.60
C ASP A 181 -16.93 -10.69 27.32
N PHE A 182 -17.51 -9.55 26.95
CA PHE A 182 -16.76 -8.33 26.62
C PHE A 182 -15.95 -7.80 27.82
N ASP A 183 -16.26 -8.22 29.05
CA ASP A 183 -15.51 -7.85 30.26
C ASP A 183 -14.19 -8.64 30.39
N SER A 184 -14.04 -9.75 29.68
CA SER A 184 -12.82 -10.59 29.64
C SER A 184 -11.84 -10.20 28.53
N TYR A 185 -12.13 -9.11 27.82
CA TYR A 185 -11.51 -8.74 26.56
C TYR A 185 -10.94 -7.32 26.60
N ARG A 186 -9.73 -7.12 26.03
CA ARG A 186 -9.14 -5.78 25.86
C ARG A 186 -8.73 -5.55 24.41
N GLY A 187 -9.23 -4.44 23.86
CA GLY A 187 -8.87 -3.96 22.53
C GLY A 187 -7.74 -2.94 22.58
N ARG A 188 -6.87 -2.95 21.57
CA ARG A 188 -5.91 -1.88 21.35
C ARG A 188 -5.79 -1.56 19.87
N ALA A 189 -5.91 -0.28 19.54
CA ALA A 189 -5.66 0.22 18.20
C ALA A 189 -4.20 0.70 18.07
N LEU A 190 -3.53 0.34 16.98
CA LEU A 190 -2.20 0.83 16.61
C LEU A 190 -2.27 1.53 15.24
N LEU A 191 -1.82 2.79 15.17
CA LEU A 191 -1.61 3.49 13.89
C LEU A 191 -0.18 3.27 13.43
N ILE A 192 -0.01 2.52 12.34
CA ILE A 192 1.29 2.13 11.81
C ILE A 192 1.83 3.22 10.89
N GLU A 193 3.07 3.63 11.16
CA GLU A 193 3.87 4.51 10.32
C GLU A 193 5.12 3.74 9.90
N LEU A 194 5.23 3.43 8.61
CA LEU A 194 6.41 2.80 8.05
C LEU A 194 7.43 3.87 7.74
N ASP A 195 8.62 3.73 8.32
CA ASP A 195 9.68 4.69 8.12
C ASP A 195 10.35 4.54 6.74
N ASP A 196 10.09 5.49 5.86
CA ASP A 196 10.71 5.63 4.53
C ASP A 196 11.86 6.65 4.52
N GLY A 197 12.42 6.99 5.68
CA GLY A 197 13.55 7.91 5.76
C GLY A 197 13.14 9.39 5.72
N LEU A 198 11.94 9.71 6.20
CA LEU A 198 11.43 11.09 6.28
C LEU A 198 12.44 12.05 6.92
N SER A 199 12.56 13.25 6.35
CA SER A 199 13.39 14.32 6.90
C SER A 199 12.85 14.82 8.25
N ALA A 200 13.65 15.57 9.00
CA ALA A 200 13.22 16.19 10.25
C ALA A 200 11.95 17.05 10.08
N SER A 201 11.86 17.83 9.01
CA SER A 201 10.66 18.62 8.70
C SER A 201 9.46 17.76 8.33
N GLY A 202 9.68 16.68 7.57
CA GLY A 202 8.64 15.70 7.25
C GLY A 202 8.04 15.05 8.51
N LEU A 203 8.89 14.65 9.46
CA LEU A 203 8.47 14.08 10.73
C LEU A 203 7.66 15.06 11.59
N ARG A 204 8.04 16.34 11.61
CA ARG A 204 7.29 17.38 12.33
C ARG A 204 5.92 17.62 11.70
N CYS A 205 5.87 17.73 10.37
CA CYS A 205 4.62 17.85 9.63
C CYS A 205 3.70 16.65 9.88
N GLN A 206 4.26 15.43 9.94
CA GLN A 206 3.49 14.24 10.28
C GLN A 206 2.93 14.32 11.70
N ALA A 207 3.73 14.75 12.68
CA ALA A 207 3.26 14.92 14.06
C ALA A 207 2.11 15.92 14.18
N GLU A 208 2.12 16.99 13.39
CA GLU A 208 1.04 18.00 13.35
C GLU A 208 -0.26 17.46 12.74
N ARG A 209 -0.20 16.40 11.93
CA ARG A 209 -1.37 15.74 11.34
C ARG A 209 -2.08 14.80 12.29
N TYR A 210 -1.36 14.28 13.29
CA TYR A 210 -1.96 13.43 14.29
C TYR A 210 -3.00 14.19 15.11
N ALA A 211 -4.23 13.69 15.11
CA ALA A 211 -5.26 14.22 15.98
C ALA A 211 -4.86 14.03 17.45
N ARG A 212 -5.05 15.06 18.27
CA ARG A 212 -4.78 14.98 19.71
C ARG A 212 -5.65 13.91 20.38
N PRO A 213 -5.20 13.29 21.49
CA PRO A 213 -5.94 12.27 22.25
C PRO A 213 -7.42 12.53 22.47
N ARG A 214 -7.77 13.78 22.77
CA ARG A 214 -9.13 14.20 23.07
C ARG A 214 -10.09 14.01 21.89
N VAL A 215 -9.60 14.11 20.66
CA VAL A 215 -10.40 13.95 19.44
C VAL A 215 -10.83 12.48 19.27
N TRP A 216 -9.99 11.54 19.70
CA TRP A 216 -10.26 10.11 19.55
C TRP A 216 -11.26 9.53 20.55
N ARG A 217 -11.52 10.23 21.66
CA ARG A 217 -12.46 9.77 22.71
C ARG A 217 -13.87 9.47 22.22
N ASN A 218 -14.29 10.11 21.13
CA ASN A 218 -15.61 9.91 20.52
C ASN A 218 -15.55 9.14 19.20
N SER A 219 -14.37 8.66 18.81
CA SER A 219 -14.22 7.89 17.58
C SER A 219 -14.83 6.49 17.75
N THR A 220 -15.25 5.89 16.64
CA THR A 220 -15.80 4.52 16.61
C THR A 220 -14.80 3.44 17.00
N LEU A 221 -13.55 3.82 17.27
CA LEU A 221 -12.43 2.96 17.65
C LEU A 221 -12.42 2.62 19.15
N GLY A 222 -13.20 3.31 19.97
CA GLY A 222 -13.32 3.07 21.42
C GLY A 222 -12.18 3.68 22.25
N GLU A 223 -10.93 3.44 21.87
CA GLU A 223 -9.74 4.06 22.48
C GLU A 223 -8.90 4.80 21.44
N GLU A 224 -8.05 5.73 21.92
CA GLU A 224 -7.08 6.40 21.06
C GLU A 224 -6.07 5.39 20.49
N PRO A 225 -5.87 5.35 19.16
CA PRO A 225 -4.85 4.51 18.57
C PRO A 225 -3.46 4.99 18.93
N LEU A 226 -2.63 4.04 19.39
CA LEU A 226 -1.25 4.30 19.74
C LEU A 226 -0.40 4.35 18.45
N PRO A 227 0.28 5.47 18.15
CA PRO A 227 1.17 5.53 16.99
C PRO A 227 2.31 4.54 17.15
N LEU A 228 2.62 3.77 16.10
CA LEU A 228 3.69 2.79 16.05
C LEU A 228 4.56 3.04 14.82
N TRP A 229 5.78 3.52 15.05
CA TRP A 229 6.78 3.70 14.02
C TRP A 229 7.58 2.41 13.79
N VAL A 230 7.62 1.96 12.54
CA VAL A 230 8.34 0.77 12.10
C VAL A 230 9.55 1.20 11.29
N LEU A 231 10.74 1.02 11.86
CA LEU A 231 11.96 1.62 11.36
C LEU A 231 12.77 0.66 10.49
N SER A 232 13.30 1.13 9.37
CA SER A 232 14.28 0.37 8.59
C SER A 232 15.60 0.19 9.34
N ASP A 233 15.98 1.20 10.13
CA ASP A 233 17.25 1.29 10.83
C ASP A 233 17.01 1.71 12.29
N PRO A 234 17.51 0.96 13.30
CA PRO A 234 17.45 1.33 14.70
C PRO A 234 17.93 2.77 15.01
N GLN A 235 18.90 3.30 14.26
CA GLN A 235 19.44 4.64 14.47
C GLN A 235 18.40 5.75 14.25
N ARG A 236 17.39 5.49 13.41
CA ARG A 236 16.30 6.42 13.12
C ARG A 236 15.42 6.73 14.34
N ARG A 237 15.41 5.87 15.38
CA ARG A 237 14.58 6.06 16.59
C ARG A 237 14.77 7.42 17.23
N ASN A 238 16.01 7.85 17.41
CA ASN A 238 16.34 9.12 18.04
C ASN A 238 15.91 10.33 17.18
N VAL A 239 15.93 10.18 15.85
CA VAL A 239 15.48 11.21 14.92
C VAL A 239 13.97 11.38 14.99
N ILE A 240 13.22 10.27 15.03
CA ILE A 240 11.77 10.26 15.19
C ILE A 240 11.39 10.80 16.57
N ALA A 241 12.00 10.32 17.65
CA ALA A 241 11.71 10.81 19.00
C ALA A 241 11.91 12.32 19.14
N ARG A 242 12.99 12.87 18.56
CA ARG A 242 13.27 14.30 18.62
C ARG A 242 12.30 15.15 17.82
N ASN A 243 11.81 14.68 16.66
CA ASN A 243 11.04 15.51 15.73
C ASN A 243 9.54 15.22 15.74
N PHE A 244 9.16 13.94 15.84
CA PHE A 244 7.77 13.52 16.01
C PHE A 244 7.40 13.53 17.49
N GLY A 245 8.14 12.78 18.30
CA GLY A 245 7.81 12.57 19.72
C GLY A 245 7.72 13.87 20.51
N SER A 246 8.65 14.80 20.31
CA SER A 246 8.65 16.10 21.01
C SER A 246 7.40 16.96 20.74
N LEU A 247 6.80 16.86 19.55
CA LEU A 247 5.60 17.61 19.16
C LEU A 247 4.32 16.86 19.54
N TRP A 248 4.34 15.53 19.38
CA TRP A 248 3.25 14.64 19.77
C TRP A 248 3.00 14.74 21.27
N GLY A 249 4.05 14.64 22.07
CA GLY A 249 4.02 14.83 23.54
C GLY A 249 3.45 13.65 24.32
N GLU A 250 2.67 12.78 23.67
CA GLU A 250 2.00 11.64 24.29
C GLU A 250 2.76 10.34 24.04
N ARG A 251 2.16 9.21 24.43
CA ARG A 251 2.76 7.89 24.25
C ARG A 251 2.75 7.46 22.79
N TRP A 252 3.81 6.74 22.39
CA TRP A 252 3.94 6.11 21.07
C TRP A 252 4.96 4.97 21.11
N LEU A 253 4.93 4.11 20.10
CA LEU A 253 5.79 2.93 19.99
C LEU A 253 6.78 3.04 18.85
N SER A 254 7.91 2.36 19.01
CA SER A 254 8.87 2.18 17.94
C SER A 254 9.44 0.77 17.92
N VAL A 255 9.61 0.20 16.74
CA VAL A 255 10.32 -1.07 16.53
C VAL A 255 11.10 -1.03 15.21
N ALA A 256 12.36 -1.47 15.21
CA ALA A 256 13.13 -1.58 13.99
C ALA A 256 12.92 -2.96 13.35
N ILE A 257 12.90 -3.04 12.01
CA ILE A 257 12.71 -4.29 11.26
C ILE A 257 13.71 -5.39 11.69
N PRO A 258 15.02 -5.13 11.86
CA PRO A 258 15.94 -6.16 12.34
C PRO A 258 15.64 -6.68 13.75
N GLU A 259 14.89 -5.90 14.54
CA GLU A 259 14.54 -6.21 15.93
C GLU A 259 13.09 -6.67 16.09
N ILE A 260 12.30 -6.73 15.01
CA ILE A 260 10.85 -6.90 15.11
C ILE A 260 10.43 -8.26 15.67
N GLN A 261 11.26 -9.28 15.47
CA GLN A 261 11.07 -10.63 16.02
C GLN A 261 11.64 -10.76 17.45
N LEU A 262 12.34 -9.74 17.94
CA LEU A 262 12.85 -9.69 19.31
C LEU A 262 11.81 -9.05 20.23
N PRO A 263 11.80 -9.38 21.53
CA PRO A 263 10.91 -8.75 22.51
C PRO A 263 11.43 -7.35 22.91
N GLN A 264 11.80 -6.52 21.93
CA GLN A 264 12.44 -5.21 22.13
C GLN A 264 11.61 -4.08 21.51
N TRP A 265 10.35 -4.00 21.93
CA TRP A 265 9.46 -2.90 21.59
C TRP A 265 9.73 -1.74 22.53
N THR A 266 9.91 -0.54 21.99
CA THR A 266 10.21 0.64 22.80
C THR A 266 8.99 1.52 22.88
N LEU A 267 8.51 1.72 24.11
CA LEU A 267 7.49 2.70 24.48
C LEU A 267 8.14 4.02 24.80
N TRP A 268 7.63 5.06 24.17
CA TRP A 268 8.06 6.43 24.33
C TRP A 268 6.92 7.26 24.92
N GLU A 269 7.27 8.35 25.60
CA GLU A 269 6.37 9.43 25.98
C GLU A 269 7.07 10.75 25.63
N GLY A 270 6.47 11.46 24.68
CA GLY A 270 7.17 12.55 24.00
C GLY A 270 8.46 12.06 23.34
N ALA A 271 9.61 12.63 23.73
CA ALA A 271 10.93 12.23 23.23
C ALA A 271 11.70 11.29 24.18
N LYS A 272 11.07 10.81 25.26
CA LYS A 272 11.73 10.00 26.30
C LYS A 272 11.31 8.54 26.21
N ILE A 273 12.25 7.63 26.44
CA ILE A 273 11.95 6.20 26.57
C ILE A 273 11.29 5.97 27.94
N VAL A 274 10.12 5.36 27.92
CA VAL A 274 9.40 4.92 29.12
C VAL A 274 9.77 3.49 29.46
N ARG A 275 9.75 2.61 28.46
CA ARG A 275 9.99 1.17 28.64
C ARG A 275 10.50 0.55 27.34
N THR A 276 11.40 -0.41 27.46
CA THR A 276 11.73 -1.35 26.38
C THR A 276 11.44 -2.75 26.87
N SER A 277 10.51 -3.45 26.23
CA SER A 277 10.07 -4.78 26.67
C SER A 277 9.40 -5.55 25.55
N SER A 278 8.88 -6.74 25.86
CA SER A 278 8.03 -7.48 24.95
C SER A 278 6.78 -6.66 24.63
N LEU A 279 6.23 -6.88 23.43
CA LEU A 279 5.05 -6.19 22.96
C LEU A 279 3.88 -6.30 23.95
N GLY A 280 3.54 -7.50 24.43
CA GLY A 280 2.45 -7.70 25.39
C GLY A 280 2.61 -6.82 26.63
N ALA A 281 3.80 -6.82 27.24
CA ALA A 281 4.10 -6.01 28.43
C ALA A 281 4.06 -4.50 28.16
N VAL A 282 4.33 -4.07 26.92
CA VAL A 282 4.21 -2.68 26.51
C VAL A 282 2.74 -2.30 26.29
N LEU A 283 1.95 -3.17 25.66
CA LEU A 283 0.53 -2.95 25.40
C LEU A 283 -0.30 -2.92 26.71
N ASP A 284 0.12 -3.65 27.74
CA ASP A 284 -0.57 -3.66 29.04
C ASP A 284 -0.45 -2.34 29.81
N VAL A 285 0.64 -1.61 29.59
CA VAL A 285 0.96 -0.32 30.24
C VAL A 285 0.33 0.88 29.50
N CYS A 286 0.02 0.70 28.21
CA CYS A 286 -0.73 1.68 27.43
C CYS A 286 -2.22 1.62 27.78
#